data_AF-A0A1V5PCC9-F1
#
_entry.id   AF-A0A1V5PCC9-F1
#
_cell.length_a   1.000
_cell.length_b   1.000
_cell.length_c   1.000
_cell.angle_alpha   90.00
_cell.angle_beta   90.00
_cell.angle_gamma   90.00
#
_symmetry.space_group_name_H-M   'P 1'
#
loop_
_entity.id
_entity.type
_entity.pdbx_description
1 polymer ?
#
loop_
_entity_poly.entity_id
_entity_poly.type
_entity_poly.pdbx_seq_one_letter_code
_entity_poly.pdbx_strand_id
1 'polypeptide(L)'
;MKDQFFLDLKGFFQKFHQSFDVKTSGICGDCHYCCSSRMKFPSLYPLERDFIASYIEGTLIPISLKEFEDFLFYRNLPVCPFHIKSSGCSIYNARPLFCRIFGQVETHMPHPDCCIYCNNFIKYGGIKEFLEEYKILNLAYTKYKLSICEKENDKINLMIEMGIEYLSLDGLSEAYEIFSQLLKHNSADVMLLYNLGITCLRMQYFEEALKYFYKVLEIDTTNNHSDIYDKIAYSYYELNQLQKASDFYDKAIALAPDNITAHIGKLNVYLKLHKIDDFKRRLKRVLRRFPYEKDLQEFVKFSK
;
A
#
# COMPACT_ATOMS: atom_id res chain seq x y z
N MET A 1 -25.92 11.85 6.29
CA MET A 1 -24.82 10.94 6.69
C MET A 1 -23.65 11.03 5.72
N LYS A 2 -23.82 10.75 4.41
CA LYS A 2 -22.76 10.97 3.40
C LYS A 2 -22.04 12.31 3.53
N ASP A 3 -22.79 13.41 3.56
CA ASP A 3 -22.19 14.76 3.65
C ASP A 3 -21.41 14.97 4.94
N GLN A 4 -21.81 14.32 6.04
CA GLN A 4 -21.07 14.36 7.29
C GLN A 4 -19.69 13.72 7.13
N PHE A 5 -19.56 12.57 6.45
CA PHE A 5 -18.26 11.96 6.18
C PHE A 5 -17.35 12.87 5.34
N PHE A 6 -17.92 13.61 4.39
CA PHE A 6 -17.14 14.57 3.59
C PHE A 6 -16.72 15.81 4.40
N LEU A 7 -17.58 16.28 5.30
CA LEU A 7 -17.23 17.33 6.26
C LEU A 7 -16.13 16.86 7.21
N ASP A 8 -16.23 15.64 7.74
CA ASP A 8 -15.26 15.04 8.63
C ASP A 8 -13.91 14.83 7.93
N LEU A 9 -13.92 14.32 6.70
CA LEU A 9 -12.71 14.17 5.87
C LEU A 9 -12.06 15.52 5.58
N LYS A 10 -12.86 16.54 5.26
CA LYS A 10 -12.35 17.91 5.06
C LYS A 10 -11.71 18.46 6.33
N GLY A 11 -12.34 18.26 7.49
CA GLY A 11 -11.79 18.61 8.79
C GLY A 11 -10.48 17.88 9.10
N PHE A 12 -10.44 16.56 8.85
CA PHE A 12 -9.24 15.73 8.95
C PHE A 12 -8.09 16.30 8.10
N PHE A 13 -8.37 16.65 6.84
CA PHE A 13 -7.40 17.26 5.94
C PHE A 13 -6.93 18.65 6.37
N GLN A 14 -7.81 19.48 6.95
CA GLN A 14 -7.43 20.78 7.51
C GLN A 14 -6.52 20.63 8.73
N LYS A 15 -6.85 19.69 9.62
CA LYS A 15 -6.02 19.34 10.77
C LYS A 15 -4.63 18.88 10.32
N PHE A 16 -4.55 18.02 9.31
CA PHE A 16 -3.28 17.60 8.72
C PHE A 16 -2.47 18.80 8.23
N HIS A 17 -3.10 19.75 7.53
CA HIS A 17 -2.39 20.96 7.06
C HIS A 17 -1.86 21.82 8.20
N GLN A 18 -2.65 22.01 9.26
CA GLN A 18 -2.24 22.77 10.44
C GLN A 18 -1.09 22.10 11.18
N SER A 19 -1.17 20.79 11.41
CA SER A 19 -0.16 20.02 12.16
C SER A 19 1.20 19.98 11.48
N PHE A 20 1.25 20.08 10.16
CA PHE A 20 2.49 20.03 9.38
C PHE A 20 2.84 21.36 8.69
N ASP A 21 2.25 22.47 9.14
CA ASP A 21 2.44 23.82 8.59
C ASP A 21 2.44 23.84 7.05
N VAL A 22 1.47 23.13 6.47
CA VAL A 22 1.31 23.04 5.03
C VAL A 22 0.79 24.38 4.54
N LYS A 23 1.68 25.24 4.04
CA LYS A 23 1.31 26.54 3.48
C LYS A 23 0.33 26.34 2.32
N THR A 24 -0.93 26.69 2.58
CA THR A 24 -2.04 26.70 1.62
C THR A 24 -2.05 28.00 0.80
N SER A 25 -1.49 29.08 1.35
CA SER A 25 -1.42 30.42 0.78
C SER A 25 -0.16 30.59 -0.08
N GLY A 26 -0.21 30.04 -1.28
CA GLY A 26 0.91 30.09 -2.22
C GLY A 26 0.78 28.92 -3.16
N ILE A 27 0.06 29.17 -4.25
CA ILE A 27 -0.08 28.38 -5.47
C ILE A 27 0.98 27.27 -5.54
N CYS A 28 0.57 26.00 -5.64
CA CYS A 28 1.50 24.93 -6.03
C CYS A 28 2.02 25.09 -7.48
N GLY A 29 1.82 26.26 -8.10
CA GLY A 29 2.04 26.59 -9.50
C GLY A 29 3.49 26.46 -9.94
N ASP A 30 4.43 26.49 -8.99
CA ASP A 30 5.86 26.30 -9.27
C ASP A 30 6.36 24.86 -8.99
N CYS A 31 5.56 24.03 -8.31
CA CYS A 31 5.89 22.63 -8.01
C CYS A 31 5.09 21.68 -8.91
N HIS A 32 5.67 21.31 -10.04
CA HIS A 32 5.10 20.33 -10.98
C HIS A 32 5.50 18.88 -10.67
N TYR A 33 6.44 18.66 -9.73
CA TYR A 33 7.02 17.33 -9.49
C TYR A 33 6.13 16.40 -8.65
N CYS A 34 5.39 16.90 -7.66
CA CYS A 34 4.37 16.09 -6.97
C CYS A 34 3.21 15.72 -7.89
N CYS A 35 2.98 16.55 -8.90
CA CYS A 35 2.03 16.34 -9.96
C CYS A 35 2.68 15.65 -11.18
N SER A 36 3.85 15.03 -11.09
CA SER A 36 4.52 14.43 -12.24
C SER A 36 4.33 12.91 -12.33
N SER A 37 4.50 12.35 -13.54
CA SER A 37 4.56 10.91 -13.78
C SER A 37 5.69 10.17 -13.06
N ARG A 38 6.66 10.89 -12.46
CA ARG A 38 7.77 10.28 -11.72
C ARG A 38 7.34 9.72 -10.37
N MET A 39 6.20 10.15 -9.85
CA MET A 39 5.74 9.79 -8.50
C MET A 39 4.65 8.72 -8.54
N LYS A 40 4.75 7.76 -7.63
CA LYS A 40 3.78 6.66 -7.48
C LYS A 40 2.86 6.99 -6.32
N PHE A 41 1.55 7.00 -6.58
CA PHE A 41 0.52 7.10 -5.56
C PHE A 41 -0.17 5.75 -5.40
N PRO A 42 -0.64 5.41 -4.19
CA PRO A 42 -1.55 4.29 -4.03
C PRO A 42 -2.91 4.63 -4.64
N SER A 43 -3.74 3.59 -4.79
CA SER A 43 -5.14 3.73 -5.18
C SER A 43 -5.89 4.66 -4.23
N LEU A 44 -6.91 5.34 -4.76
CA LEU A 44 -7.84 6.10 -3.93
C LEU A 44 -8.65 5.15 -3.04
N TYR A 45 -8.77 5.51 -1.77
CA TYR A 45 -9.70 4.82 -0.89
C TYR A 45 -11.15 5.20 -1.24
N PRO A 46 -12.14 4.35 -0.90
CA PRO A 46 -13.54 4.58 -1.27
C PRO A 46 -14.08 5.95 -0.85
N LEU A 47 -13.73 6.42 0.35
CA LEU A 47 -14.18 7.74 0.84
C LEU A 47 -13.59 8.89 0.02
N GLU A 48 -12.30 8.83 -0.31
CA GLU A 48 -11.65 9.87 -1.13
C GLU A 48 -12.16 9.86 -2.55
N ARG A 49 -12.35 8.67 -3.12
CA ARG A 49 -12.89 8.50 -4.47
C ARG A 49 -14.23 9.20 -4.60
N ASP A 50 -15.16 8.95 -3.67
CA ASP A 50 -16.50 9.55 -3.70
C ASP A 50 -16.47 11.05 -3.35
N PHE A 51 -15.56 11.47 -2.47
CA PHE A 51 -15.36 12.89 -2.16
C PHE A 51 -14.84 13.68 -3.38
N ILE A 52 -13.89 13.11 -4.11
CA ILE A 52 -13.33 13.69 -5.33
C ILE A 52 -14.35 13.69 -6.45
N ALA A 53 -15.11 12.61 -6.63
CA ALA A 53 -16.21 12.57 -7.59
C ALA A 53 -17.20 13.73 -7.36
N SER A 54 -17.63 13.91 -6.10
CA SER A 54 -18.53 15.00 -5.72
C SER A 54 -17.92 16.38 -5.97
N TYR A 55 -16.61 16.53 -5.76
CA TYR A 55 -15.90 17.78 -6.06
C TYR A 55 -15.87 18.09 -7.57
N ILE A 56 -15.59 17.09 -8.42
CA ILE A 56 -15.56 17.24 -9.88
C ILE A 56 -16.94 17.66 -10.40
N GLU A 57 -17.99 16.96 -9.96
CA GLU A 57 -19.38 17.26 -10.32
C GLU A 57 -19.76 18.71 -9.96
N GLY A 58 -19.34 19.19 -8.79
CA GLY A 58 -19.66 20.54 -8.31
C GLY A 58 -18.85 21.68 -8.93
N THR A 59 -17.77 21.40 -9.67
CA THR A 59 -16.84 22.42 -10.16
C THR A 59 -16.78 22.57 -11.68
N LEU A 60 -17.55 21.77 -12.44
CA LEU A 60 -17.59 21.79 -13.91
C LEU A 60 -16.20 21.66 -14.57
N ILE A 61 -15.23 21.06 -13.86
CA ILE A 61 -13.89 20.81 -14.41
C ILE A 61 -14.02 19.70 -15.46
N PRO A 62 -13.47 19.85 -16.67
CA PRO A 62 -13.63 18.89 -17.78
C PRO A 62 -12.72 17.66 -17.62
N ILE A 63 -12.53 17.18 -16.39
CA ILE A 63 -11.67 16.04 -16.05
C ILE A 63 -12.52 15.03 -15.29
N SER A 64 -12.58 13.81 -15.80
CA SER A 64 -13.27 12.71 -15.13
C SER A 64 -12.46 12.15 -13.96
N LEU A 65 -13.16 11.55 -12.99
CA LEU A 65 -12.51 10.78 -11.93
C LEU A 65 -11.60 9.69 -12.51
N LYS A 66 -12.02 9.06 -13.61
CA LYS A 66 -11.27 7.98 -14.26
C LYS A 66 -9.93 8.47 -14.80
N GLU A 67 -9.89 9.62 -15.46
CA GLU A 67 -8.64 10.24 -15.94
C GLU A 67 -7.68 10.55 -14.78
N PHE A 68 -8.21 10.96 -13.63
CA PHE A 68 -7.39 11.19 -12.46
C PHE A 68 -6.85 9.89 -11.86
N GLU A 69 -7.68 8.85 -11.73
CA GLU A 69 -7.24 7.53 -11.28
C GLU A 69 -6.17 6.96 -12.22
N ASP A 70 -6.40 7.04 -13.53
CA ASP A 70 -5.46 6.56 -14.54
C ASP A 70 -4.11 7.31 -14.49
N PHE A 71 -4.12 8.60 -14.13
CA PHE A 71 -2.89 9.32 -13.83
C PHE A 71 -2.12 8.73 -12.64
N LEU A 72 -2.83 8.40 -11.54
CA LEU A 72 -2.21 7.79 -10.35
C LEU A 72 -1.59 6.41 -10.67
N PHE A 73 -2.23 5.62 -11.55
CA PHE A 73 -1.81 4.27 -11.91
C PHE A 73 -0.80 4.19 -13.05
N TYR A 74 -1.16 4.71 -14.22
CA TYR A 74 -0.48 4.45 -15.49
C TYR A 74 0.61 5.45 -15.82
N ARG A 75 0.60 6.64 -15.21
CA ARG A 75 1.69 7.63 -15.31
C ARG A 75 2.04 8.06 -16.74
N ASN A 76 1.06 7.96 -17.65
CA ASN A 76 1.22 8.33 -19.05
C ASN A 76 1.17 9.84 -19.29
N LEU A 77 0.70 10.61 -18.31
CA LEU A 77 0.65 12.07 -18.38
C LEU A 77 1.86 12.68 -17.67
N PRO A 78 2.56 13.64 -18.29
CA PRO A 78 3.72 14.29 -17.69
C PRO A 78 3.34 15.12 -16.45
N VAL A 79 2.08 15.57 -16.37
CA VAL A 79 1.52 16.34 -15.26
C VAL A 79 0.13 15.82 -14.87
N CYS A 80 -0.24 16.02 -13.61
CA CYS A 80 -1.57 15.73 -13.06
C CYS A 80 -2.64 16.48 -13.86
N PRO A 81 -3.77 15.83 -14.20
CA PRO A 81 -4.82 16.49 -14.97
C PRO A 81 -5.41 17.71 -14.22
N PHE A 82 -5.43 17.72 -12.88
CA PHE A 82 -5.90 18.86 -12.08
C PHE A 82 -4.87 20.00 -11.92
N HIS A 83 -3.72 19.93 -12.59
CA HIS A 83 -2.76 21.02 -12.57
C HIS A 83 -3.14 22.06 -13.63
N ILE A 84 -3.50 23.27 -13.18
CA ILE A 84 -3.76 24.42 -14.05
C ILE A 84 -2.51 25.30 -14.08
N LYS A 85 -1.99 25.53 -15.28
CA LYS A 85 -0.86 26.45 -15.50
C LYS A 85 -1.21 27.83 -14.94
N SER A 86 -0.31 28.44 -14.17
CA SER A 86 -0.44 29.73 -13.44
C SER A 86 -1.26 29.74 -12.15
N SER A 87 -2.27 28.87 -11.98
CA SER A 87 -3.12 28.83 -10.77
C SER A 87 -2.94 27.59 -9.89
N GLY A 88 -2.13 26.61 -10.32
CA GLY A 88 -1.74 25.45 -9.52
C GLY A 88 -2.79 24.34 -9.48
N CYS A 89 -2.88 23.63 -8.36
CA CYS A 89 -3.72 22.46 -8.17
C CYS A 89 -5.18 22.85 -7.95
N SER A 90 -6.04 22.63 -8.96
CA SER A 90 -7.47 22.91 -8.84
C SER A 90 -8.16 21.99 -7.85
N ILE A 91 -7.67 20.77 -7.67
CA ILE A 91 -8.22 19.80 -6.70
C ILE A 91 -7.71 20.00 -5.26
N TYR A 92 -7.09 21.14 -4.91
CA TYR A 92 -6.43 21.31 -3.60
C TYR A 92 -7.34 20.98 -2.39
N ASN A 93 -8.61 21.39 -2.46
CA ASN A 93 -9.58 21.14 -1.38
C ASN A 93 -9.94 19.67 -1.25
N ALA A 94 -10.03 18.94 -2.37
CA ALA A 94 -10.39 17.53 -2.43
C ALA A 94 -9.20 16.59 -2.64
N ARG A 95 -7.95 17.08 -2.59
CA ARG A 95 -6.78 16.28 -2.91
C ARG A 95 -6.65 15.06 -1.98
N PRO A 96 -6.29 13.88 -2.51
CA PRO A 96 -6.07 12.69 -1.69
C PRO A 96 -4.97 12.89 -0.65
N LEU A 97 -5.04 12.16 0.46
CA LEU A 97 -4.11 12.20 1.58
C LEU A 97 -2.68 11.97 1.13
N PHE A 98 -2.44 11.00 0.25
CA PHE A 98 -1.09 10.74 -0.28
C PHE A 98 -0.54 11.90 -1.10
N CYS A 99 -1.39 12.68 -1.78
CA CYS A 99 -0.99 13.94 -2.41
C CYS A 99 -0.66 15.03 -1.38
N ARG A 100 -1.14 14.92 -0.12
CA ARG A 100 -0.83 15.83 0.99
C ARG A 100 0.47 15.45 1.72
N ILE A 101 0.70 14.14 1.89
CA ILE A 101 1.88 13.55 2.53
C ILE A 101 3.11 13.58 1.61
N PHE A 102 2.90 13.69 0.30
CA PHE A 102 3.96 13.63 -0.70
C PHE A 102 5.14 14.56 -0.42
N GLY A 103 6.36 14.05 -0.62
CA GLY A 103 7.60 14.81 -0.55
C GLY A 103 8.16 15.01 0.86
N GLN A 104 7.59 14.39 1.89
CA GLN A 104 7.94 14.65 3.30
C GLN A 104 8.20 13.43 4.17
N VAL A 105 8.07 12.20 3.67
CA VAL A 105 8.42 11.01 4.45
C VAL A 105 9.92 10.79 4.31
N GLU A 106 10.67 10.81 5.43
CA GLU A 106 12.08 10.43 5.51
C GLU A 106 12.29 9.04 4.91
N THR A 107 12.55 8.99 3.61
CA THR A 107 12.82 7.76 2.85
C THR A 107 14.29 7.68 2.42
N HIS A 108 15.13 8.61 2.88
CA HIS A 108 16.52 8.82 2.42
C HIS A 108 16.67 9.00 0.90
N MET A 109 15.57 9.23 0.16
CA MET A 109 15.60 9.52 -1.27
C MET A 109 15.76 11.02 -1.50
N PRO A 110 16.54 11.45 -2.51
CA PRO A 110 16.70 12.87 -2.83
C PRO A 110 15.36 13.51 -3.21
N HIS A 111 15.03 14.64 -2.57
CA HIS A 111 13.86 15.44 -2.91
C HIS A 111 14.14 16.33 -4.13
N PRO A 112 13.17 16.54 -5.03
CA PRO A 112 13.28 17.58 -6.04
C PRO A 112 13.35 18.98 -5.39
N ASP A 113 14.26 19.84 -5.87
CA ASP A 113 14.55 21.18 -5.31
C ASP A 113 13.33 22.10 -5.18
N CYS A 114 12.26 21.84 -5.93
CA CYS A 114 11.03 22.63 -5.96
C CYS A 114 9.91 22.09 -5.06
N CYS A 115 10.19 21.10 -4.20
CA CYS A 115 9.21 20.63 -3.23
C CYS A 115 8.87 21.76 -2.26
N ILE A 116 7.58 22.05 -2.02
CA ILE A 116 7.15 23.04 -1.00
C ILE A 116 7.62 22.67 0.42
N TYR A 117 8.15 21.46 0.57
CA TYR A 117 8.75 20.91 1.77
C TYR A 117 10.22 20.49 1.59
N CYS A 118 10.92 20.96 0.55
CA CYS A 118 12.34 20.64 0.30
C CYS A 118 13.22 20.87 1.55
N ASN A 119 12.79 21.76 2.45
CA ASN A 119 13.50 22.14 3.67
C ASN A 119 12.83 21.63 4.97
N ASN A 120 11.70 20.90 4.90
CA ASN A 120 10.93 20.43 6.05
C ASN A 120 10.57 18.93 5.89
N PHE A 121 10.86 18.11 6.89
CA PHE A 121 10.56 16.67 6.87
C PHE A 121 9.50 16.33 7.91
N ILE A 122 8.55 15.46 7.55
CA ILE A 122 7.63 14.87 8.51
C ILE A 122 8.18 13.51 8.95
N LYS A 123 8.48 13.38 10.24
CA LYS A 123 8.82 12.07 10.81
C LYS A 123 7.66 11.11 10.62
N TYR A 124 7.93 9.90 10.14
CA TYR A 124 6.91 8.86 9.91
C TYR A 124 6.03 8.63 11.16
N GLY A 125 6.62 8.69 12.36
CA GLY A 125 5.89 8.58 13.62
C GLY A 125 4.76 9.61 13.77
N GLY A 126 4.94 10.84 13.28
CA GLY A 126 3.92 11.89 13.31
C GLY A 126 2.80 11.70 12.28
N ILE A 127 3.06 11.00 11.17
CA ILE A 127 2.04 10.66 10.17
C ILE A 127 1.24 9.42 10.57
N LYS A 128 1.84 8.52 11.35
CA LYS A 128 1.23 7.22 11.70
C LYS A 128 -0.16 7.39 12.32
N GLU A 129 -0.31 8.29 13.28
CA GLU A 129 -1.60 8.57 13.94
C GLU A 129 -2.66 9.09 12.94
N PHE A 130 -2.26 9.98 12.03
CA PHE A 130 -3.14 10.46 10.96
C PHE A 130 -3.57 9.34 10.01
N LEU A 131 -2.65 8.43 9.66
CA LEU A 131 -2.98 7.29 8.80
C LEU A 131 -3.95 6.32 9.48
N GLU A 132 -3.84 6.14 10.80
CA GLU A 132 -4.74 5.29 11.56
C GLU A 132 -6.15 5.89 11.64
N GLU A 133 -6.28 7.17 12.00
CA GLU A 133 -7.57 7.88 12.00
C GLU A 133 -8.22 7.89 10.61
N TYR A 134 -7.42 8.09 9.56
CA TYR A 134 -7.87 8.05 8.19
C TYR A 134 -8.43 6.67 7.79
N LYS A 135 -7.77 5.58 8.19
CA LYS A 135 -8.27 4.21 7.96
C LYS A 135 -9.56 3.94 8.73
N ILE A 136 -9.69 4.43 9.96
CA ILE A 136 -10.93 4.32 10.74
C ILE A 136 -12.08 5.04 10.02
N LEU A 137 -11.83 6.24 9.49
CA LEU A 137 -12.83 6.99 8.73
C LEU A 137 -13.25 6.27 7.45
N ASN A 138 -12.30 5.66 6.73
CA ASN A 138 -12.59 4.83 5.57
C ASN A 138 -13.44 3.61 5.93
N LEU A 139 -13.08 2.86 6.98
CA LEU A 139 -13.86 1.71 7.44
C LEU A 139 -15.30 2.12 7.79
N ALA A 140 -15.48 3.24 8.50
CA ALA A 140 -16.80 3.76 8.84
C ALA A 140 -17.62 4.12 7.59
N TYR A 141 -16.99 4.76 6.61
CA TYR A 141 -17.64 5.10 5.34
C TYR A 141 -18.01 3.86 4.53
N THR A 142 -17.14 2.85 4.47
CA THR A 142 -17.43 1.57 3.80
C THR A 142 -18.62 0.85 4.45
N LYS A 143 -18.68 0.82 5.80
CA LYS A 143 -19.84 0.29 6.54
C LYS A 143 -21.13 1.05 6.22
N TYR A 144 -21.06 2.37 6.14
CA TYR A 144 -22.20 3.19 5.73
C TYR A 144 -22.65 2.84 4.31
N LYS A 145 -21.74 2.79 3.33
CA LYS A 145 -22.07 2.38 1.96
C LYS A 145 -22.70 1.00 1.91
N LEU A 146 -22.18 0.05 2.67
CA LEU A 146 -22.73 -1.30 2.75
C LEU A 146 -24.18 -1.29 3.28
N SER A 147 -24.49 -0.47 4.28
CA SER A 147 -25.83 -0.37 4.87
C SER A 147 -26.92 0.18 3.94
N ILE A 148 -26.53 0.97 2.93
CA ILE A 148 -27.46 1.56 1.95
C ILE A 148 -27.39 0.89 0.58
N CYS A 149 -26.51 -0.10 0.41
CA CYS A 149 -26.32 -0.78 -0.85
C CYS A 149 -27.42 -1.82 -1.07
N GLU A 150 -28.17 -1.71 -2.17
CA GLU A 150 -29.24 -2.66 -2.48
C GLU A 150 -28.75 -3.83 -3.35
N LYS A 151 -27.82 -3.54 -4.28
CA LYS A 151 -27.32 -4.51 -5.26
C LYS A 151 -26.36 -5.49 -4.61
N GLU A 152 -26.64 -6.78 -4.76
CA GLU A 152 -25.86 -7.84 -4.11
C GLU A 152 -24.40 -7.88 -4.58
N ASN A 153 -24.15 -7.69 -5.88
CA ASN A 153 -22.79 -7.65 -6.42
C ASN A 153 -21.96 -6.49 -5.85
N ASP A 154 -22.59 -5.33 -5.66
CA ASP A 154 -21.92 -4.16 -5.08
C ASP A 154 -21.67 -4.35 -3.58
N LYS A 155 -22.57 -5.06 -2.86
CA LYS A 155 -22.33 -5.46 -1.47
C LYS A 155 -21.11 -6.37 -1.34
N ILE A 156 -20.94 -7.34 -2.23
CA ILE A 156 -19.76 -8.22 -2.24
C ILE A 156 -18.48 -7.38 -2.34
N ASN A 157 -18.42 -6.44 -3.30
CA ASN A 157 -17.27 -5.54 -3.46
C ASN A 157 -17.02 -4.70 -2.19
N LEU A 158 -18.07 -4.14 -1.59
CA LEU A 158 -17.96 -3.38 -0.35
C LEU A 158 -17.53 -4.22 0.85
N MET A 159 -17.93 -5.50 0.90
CA MET A 159 -17.44 -6.44 1.92
C MET A 159 -15.97 -6.77 1.72
N ILE A 160 -15.51 -6.95 0.47
CA ILE A 160 -14.08 -7.12 0.16
C ILE A 160 -13.30 -5.89 0.62
N GLU A 161 -13.75 -4.68 0.25
CA GLU A 161 -13.16 -3.42 0.69
C GLU A 161 -13.10 -3.36 2.23
N MET A 162 -14.21 -3.70 2.91
CA MET A 162 -14.27 -3.71 4.38
C MET A 162 -13.25 -4.68 5.01
N GLY A 163 -13.08 -5.88 4.44
CA GLY A 163 -12.07 -6.85 4.90
C GLY A 163 -10.64 -6.31 4.74
N ILE A 164 -10.35 -5.60 3.65
CA ILE A 164 -9.06 -4.96 3.42
C ILE A 164 -8.84 -3.81 4.42
N GLU A 165 -9.86 -3.01 4.71
CA GLU A 165 -9.78 -1.96 5.73
C GLU A 165 -9.49 -2.52 7.12
N TYR A 166 -10.18 -3.61 7.52
CA TYR A 166 -9.90 -4.30 8.77
C TYR A 166 -8.46 -4.83 8.83
N LEU A 167 -7.95 -5.44 7.75
CA LEU A 167 -6.53 -5.81 7.68
C LEU A 167 -5.64 -4.58 7.90
N SER A 168 -5.94 -3.46 7.26
CA SER A 168 -5.12 -2.24 7.38
C SER A 168 -5.07 -1.67 8.82
N LEU A 169 -6.08 -2.00 9.63
CA LEU A 169 -6.27 -1.63 11.04
C LEU A 169 -5.88 -2.74 12.03
N ASP A 170 -5.31 -3.85 11.54
CA ASP A 170 -4.98 -5.03 12.37
C ASP A 170 -6.20 -5.73 13.01
N GLY A 171 -7.41 -5.48 12.50
CA GLY A 171 -8.63 -6.25 12.79
C GLY A 171 -8.63 -7.60 12.08
N LEU A 172 -7.70 -8.49 12.46
CA LEU A 172 -7.43 -9.74 11.74
C LEU A 172 -8.62 -10.71 11.80
N SER A 173 -9.31 -10.77 12.94
CA SER A 173 -10.46 -11.65 13.14
C SER A 173 -11.63 -11.25 12.24
N GLU A 174 -11.96 -9.96 12.20
CA GLU A 174 -13.03 -9.42 11.36
C GLU A 174 -12.72 -9.59 9.88
N ALA A 175 -11.48 -9.34 9.46
CA ALA A 175 -11.05 -9.58 8.09
C ALA A 175 -11.19 -11.07 7.72
N TYR A 176 -10.74 -11.97 8.58
CA TYR A 176 -10.83 -13.41 8.36
C TYR A 176 -12.29 -13.87 8.20
N GLU A 177 -13.18 -13.41 9.07
CA GLU A 177 -14.61 -13.73 9.02
C GLU A 177 -15.25 -13.28 7.72
N ILE A 178 -15.01 -12.02 7.32
CA ILE A 178 -15.54 -11.43 6.09
C ILE A 178 -15.07 -12.22 4.87
N PHE A 179 -13.75 -12.41 4.72
CA PHE A 179 -13.22 -13.12 3.55
C PHE A 179 -13.64 -14.59 3.53
N SER A 180 -13.71 -15.25 4.69
CA SER A 180 -14.18 -16.64 4.81
C SER A 180 -15.65 -16.77 4.41
N GLN A 181 -16.49 -15.80 4.78
CA GLN A 181 -17.89 -15.77 4.36
C GLN A 181 -18.00 -15.60 2.84
N LEU A 182 -17.27 -14.64 2.26
CA LEU A 182 -17.29 -14.39 0.81
C LEU A 182 -16.78 -15.60 0.01
N LEU A 183 -15.73 -16.26 0.49
CA LEU A 183 -15.15 -17.44 -0.18
C LEU A 183 -16.13 -18.62 -0.24
N LYS A 184 -17.12 -18.72 0.67
CA LYS A 184 -18.17 -19.76 0.59
C LYS A 184 -19.04 -19.59 -0.66
N HIS A 185 -19.21 -18.37 -1.16
CA HIS A 185 -20.01 -18.08 -2.35
C HIS A 185 -19.20 -18.25 -3.64
N ASN A 186 -17.91 -17.90 -3.63
CA ASN A 186 -17.00 -18.15 -4.74
C ASN A 186 -15.68 -18.76 -4.24
N SER A 187 -15.64 -20.10 -4.20
CA SER A 187 -14.52 -20.82 -3.60
C SER A 187 -13.21 -20.77 -4.39
N ALA A 188 -13.25 -20.27 -5.63
CA ALA A 188 -12.10 -20.13 -6.53
C ALA A 188 -11.68 -18.67 -6.76
N ASP A 189 -12.19 -17.73 -5.96
CA ASP A 189 -11.77 -16.33 -6.06
C ASP A 189 -10.32 -16.17 -5.56
N VAL A 190 -9.41 -15.95 -6.51
CA VAL A 190 -7.97 -15.78 -6.26
C VAL A 190 -7.69 -14.63 -5.30
N MET A 191 -8.43 -13.52 -5.40
CA MET A 191 -8.21 -12.36 -4.55
C MET A 191 -8.61 -12.64 -3.10
N LEU A 192 -9.75 -13.30 -2.89
CA LEU A 192 -10.18 -13.71 -1.55
C LEU A 192 -9.21 -14.72 -0.92
N LEU A 193 -8.76 -15.71 -1.70
CA LEU A 193 -7.78 -16.69 -1.24
C LEU A 193 -6.45 -16.03 -0.84
N TYR A 194 -5.96 -15.10 -1.67
CA TYR A 194 -4.75 -14.34 -1.34
C TYR A 194 -4.92 -13.54 -0.06
N ASN A 195 -6.03 -12.80 0.10
CA ASN A 195 -6.28 -12.01 1.30
C ASN A 195 -6.47 -12.87 2.56
N LEU A 196 -7.09 -14.05 2.45
CA LEU A 196 -7.14 -15.03 3.54
C LEU A 196 -5.75 -15.55 3.91
N GLY A 197 -4.91 -15.86 2.92
CA GLY A 197 -3.52 -16.24 3.16
C GLY A 197 -2.74 -15.16 3.91
N ILE A 198 -2.89 -13.89 3.53
CA ILE A 198 -2.30 -12.75 4.23
C ILE A 198 -2.84 -12.63 5.66
N THR A 199 -4.15 -12.81 5.83
CA THR A 199 -4.79 -12.73 7.15
C THR A 199 -4.24 -13.81 8.08
N CYS A 200 -4.20 -15.06 7.62
CA CYS A 200 -3.62 -16.18 8.35
C CYS A 200 -2.14 -15.98 8.68
N LEU A 201 -1.34 -15.46 7.74
CA LEU A 201 0.07 -15.12 8.00
C LEU A 201 0.22 -14.15 9.18
N ARG A 202 -0.59 -13.09 9.21
CA ARG A 202 -0.55 -12.08 10.28
C ARG A 202 -1.07 -12.61 11.60
N MET A 203 -2.01 -13.55 11.56
CA MET A 203 -2.47 -14.30 12.72
C MET A 203 -1.49 -15.40 13.17
N GLN A 204 -0.37 -15.60 12.45
CA GLN A 204 0.61 -16.67 12.68
C GLN A 204 0.05 -18.09 12.46
N TYR A 205 -1.02 -18.23 11.70
CA TYR A 205 -1.56 -19.51 11.24
C TYR A 205 -0.88 -19.92 9.93
N PHE A 206 0.39 -20.35 10.04
CA PHE A 206 1.27 -20.53 8.89
C PHE A 206 0.85 -21.69 7.98
N GLU A 207 0.36 -22.80 8.54
CA GLU A 207 -0.16 -23.94 7.77
C GLU A 207 -1.41 -23.56 6.97
N GLU A 208 -2.35 -22.85 7.58
CA GLU A 208 -3.55 -22.33 6.92
C GLU A 208 -3.19 -21.35 5.81
N ALA A 209 -2.25 -20.44 6.08
CA ALA A 209 -1.74 -19.53 5.06
C ALA A 209 -1.18 -20.28 3.84
N LEU A 210 -0.38 -21.33 4.06
CA LEU A 210 0.14 -22.18 2.99
C LEU A 210 -1.00 -22.79 2.16
N LYS A 211 -2.05 -23.33 2.80
CA LYS A 211 -3.20 -23.91 2.09
C LYS A 211 -3.82 -22.90 1.12
N TYR A 212 -4.04 -21.66 1.57
CA TYR A 212 -4.63 -20.61 0.74
C TYR A 212 -3.70 -20.18 -0.41
N PHE A 213 -2.40 -19.97 -0.14
CA PHE A 213 -1.46 -19.58 -1.19
C PHE A 213 -1.23 -20.67 -2.24
N TYR A 214 -1.18 -21.95 -1.84
CA TYR A 214 -1.11 -23.03 -2.82
C TYR A 214 -2.36 -23.09 -3.69
N LYS A 215 -3.54 -22.87 -3.11
CA LYS A 215 -4.78 -22.81 -3.89
C LYS A 215 -4.79 -21.65 -4.89
N VAL A 216 -4.18 -20.51 -4.55
CA VAL A 216 -3.99 -19.43 -5.53
C VAL A 216 -3.14 -19.92 -6.70
N LEU A 217 -1.99 -20.57 -6.44
CA LEU A 217 -1.08 -21.08 -7.48
C LEU A 217 -1.68 -22.23 -8.31
N GLU A 218 -2.68 -22.95 -7.79
CA GLU A 218 -3.42 -23.97 -8.53
C GLU A 218 -4.42 -23.36 -9.50
N ILE A 219 -5.05 -22.23 -9.14
CA ILE A 219 -6.08 -21.56 -9.94
C ILE A 219 -5.43 -20.60 -10.95
N ASP A 220 -4.54 -19.74 -10.47
CA ASP A 220 -3.77 -18.82 -11.29
C ASP A 220 -2.45 -19.51 -11.70
N THR A 221 -2.44 -19.98 -12.94
CA THR A 221 -1.31 -20.69 -13.53
C THR A 221 -0.33 -19.74 -14.24
N THR A 222 -0.50 -18.43 -14.07
CA THR A 222 0.47 -17.47 -14.60
C THR A 222 1.80 -17.60 -13.87
N ASN A 223 2.91 -17.42 -14.58
CA ASN A 223 4.23 -17.57 -13.97
C ASN A 223 4.73 -16.27 -13.29
N ASN A 224 3.81 -15.50 -12.68
CA ASN A 224 4.10 -14.16 -12.16
C ASN A 224 3.68 -13.98 -10.69
N HIS A 225 4.08 -14.93 -9.84
CA HIS A 225 3.68 -15.00 -8.43
C HIS A 225 4.85 -14.85 -7.46
N SER A 226 5.76 -13.90 -7.74
CA SER A 226 6.91 -13.68 -6.86
C SER A 226 6.49 -13.34 -5.42
N ASP A 227 5.42 -12.59 -5.25
CA ASP A 227 4.87 -12.19 -3.95
C ASP A 227 4.23 -13.38 -3.21
N ILE A 228 3.61 -14.32 -3.92
CA ILE A 228 3.06 -15.52 -3.29
C ILE A 228 4.19 -16.47 -2.87
N TYR A 229 5.22 -16.61 -3.70
CA TYR A 229 6.39 -17.42 -3.35
C TYR A 229 7.14 -16.87 -2.13
N ASP A 230 7.25 -15.54 -1.99
CA ASP A 230 7.86 -14.96 -0.79
C ASP A 230 7.05 -15.24 0.48
N LYS A 231 5.71 -15.21 0.39
CA LYS A 231 4.80 -15.54 1.50
C LYS A 231 4.86 -17.00 1.89
N ILE A 232 4.88 -17.90 0.91
CA ILE A 232 5.07 -19.35 1.14
C ILE A 232 6.42 -19.61 1.80
N ALA A 233 7.48 -18.96 1.31
CA ALA A 233 8.81 -19.09 1.90
C ALA A 233 8.85 -18.61 3.36
N TYR A 234 8.20 -17.47 3.65
CA TYR A 234 8.05 -16.95 4.99
C TYR A 234 7.28 -17.92 5.91
N SER A 235 6.14 -18.45 5.46
CA SER A 235 5.42 -19.49 6.22
C SER A 235 6.31 -20.69 6.55
N TYR A 236 7.07 -21.21 5.58
CA TYR A 236 7.98 -22.32 5.84
C TYR A 236 9.14 -21.96 6.77
N TYR A 237 9.62 -20.71 6.75
CA TYR A 237 10.67 -20.23 7.63
C TYR A 237 10.19 -20.21 9.10
N GLU A 238 8.97 -19.73 9.33
CA GLU A 238 8.33 -19.72 10.66
C GLU A 238 8.05 -21.14 11.16
N LEU A 239 7.61 -22.04 10.26
CA LEU A 239 7.46 -23.47 10.54
C LEU A 239 8.79 -24.25 10.65
N ASN A 240 9.93 -23.56 10.67
CA ASN A 240 11.27 -24.13 10.76
C ASN A 240 11.62 -25.15 9.64
N GLN A 241 10.90 -25.13 8.51
CA GLN A 241 11.17 -25.92 7.32
C GLN A 241 12.12 -25.16 6.38
N LEU A 242 13.33 -24.89 6.89
CA LEU A 242 14.27 -23.91 6.34
C LEU A 242 14.73 -24.22 4.91
N GLN A 243 14.83 -25.50 4.53
CA GLN A 243 15.17 -25.87 3.16
C GLN A 243 14.04 -25.53 2.17
N LYS A 244 12.77 -25.77 2.52
CA LYS A 244 11.64 -25.36 1.67
C LYS A 244 11.55 -23.85 1.58
N ALA A 245 11.73 -23.14 2.70
CA ALA A 245 11.79 -21.69 2.72
C ALA A 245 12.87 -21.16 1.77
N SER A 246 14.08 -21.74 1.84
CA SER A 246 15.20 -21.46 0.95
C SER A 246 14.80 -21.58 -0.53
N ASP A 247 14.16 -22.69 -0.90
CA ASP A 247 13.82 -22.98 -2.29
C ASP A 247 12.74 -22.03 -2.82
N PHE A 248 11.73 -21.68 -2.02
CA PHE A 248 10.69 -20.73 -2.41
C PHE A 248 11.19 -19.29 -2.48
N TYR A 249 12.11 -18.87 -1.59
CA TYR A 249 12.77 -17.58 -1.74
C TYR A 249 13.58 -17.51 -3.05
N ASP A 250 14.23 -18.59 -3.46
CA ASP A 250 14.95 -18.63 -4.75
C ASP A 250 13.99 -18.49 -5.94
N LYS A 251 12.80 -19.12 -5.89
CA LYS A 251 11.74 -18.94 -6.90
C LYS A 251 11.26 -17.48 -6.96
N ALA A 252 10.99 -16.86 -5.81
CA ALA A 252 10.59 -15.46 -5.74
C ALA A 252 11.66 -14.53 -6.36
N ILE A 253 12.92 -14.72 -5.99
CA ILE A 253 14.05 -13.93 -6.51
C ILE A 253 14.27 -14.16 -8.01
N ALA A 254 14.05 -15.38 -8.51
CA ALA A 254 14.18 -15.69 -9.94
C ALA A 254 13.12 -14.96 -10.78
N LEU A 255 11.89 -14.86 -10.28
CA LEU A 255 10.81 -14.12 -10.95
C LEU A 255 10.97 -12.60 -10.80
N ALA A 256 11.31 -12.12 -9.61
CA ALA A 256 11.54 -10.71 -9.33
C ALA A 256 12.89 -10.51 -8.62
N PRO A 257 13.97 -10.27 -9.37
CA PRO A 257 15.29 -10.01 -8.80
C PRO A 257 15.34 -8.78 -7.89
N ASP A 258 14.36 -7.88 -8.01
CA ASP A 258 14.18 -6.68 -7.18
C ASP A 258 13.34 -6.90 -5.91
N ASN A 259 12.83 -8.11 -5.67
CA ASN A 259 12.09 -8.42 -4.45
C ASN A 259 13.05 -8.46 -3.23
N ILE A 260 13.21 -7.31 -2.59
CA ILE A 260 14.10 -7.15 -1.44
C ILE A 260 13.68 -8.02 -0.25
N THR A 261 12.37 -8.18 -0.03
CA THR A 261 11.82 -9.03 1.04
C THR A 261 12.28 -10.48 0.89
N ALA A 262 12.27 -11.02 -0.33
CA ALA A 262 12.74 -12.38 -0.60
C ALA A 262 14.27 -12.52 -0.38
N HIS A 263 15.07 -11.49 -0.71
CA HIS A 263 16.51 -11.49 -0.41
C HIS A 263 16.79 -11.47 1.10
N ILE A 264 16.07 -10.63 1.86
CA ILE A 264 16.18 -10.57 3.33
C ILE A 264 15.76 -11.90 3.94
N GLY A 265 14.63 -12.47 3.51
CA GLY A 265 14.16 -13.78 3.95
C GLY A 265 15.19 -14.89 3.71
N LYS A 266 15.84 -14.90 2.54
CA LYS A 266 16.92 -15.84 2.23
C LYS A 266 18.14 -15.68 3.16
N LEU A 267 18.51 -14.44 3.50
CA LEU A 267 19.59 -14.18 4.44
C LEU A 267 19.25 -14.70 5.85
N ASN A 268 18.02 -14.48 6.31
CA ASN A 268 17.52 -15.03 7.58
C ASN A 268 17.58 -16.56 7.61
N VAL A 269 17.23 -17.23 6.50
CA VAL A 269 17.38 -18.68 6.36
C VAL A 269 18.83 -19.12 6.54
N TYR A 270 19.81 -18.43 5.93
CA TYR A 270 21.22 -18.76 6.10
C TYR A 270 21.70 -18.58 7.54
N LEU A 271 21.25 -17.53 8.23
CA LEU A 271 21.56 -17.32 9.65
C LEU A 271 20.99 -18.45 10.51
N LYS A 272 19.72 -18.80 10.31
CA LYS A 272 19.04 -19.86 11.09
C LYS A 272 19.60 -21.26 10.82
N LEU A 273 20.18 -21.48 9.64
CA LEU A 273 20.94 -22.70 9.28
C LEU A 273 22.43 -22.66 9.69
N HIS A 274 22.90 -21.58 10.32
CA HIS A 274 24.32 -21.35 10.64
C HIS A 274 25.27 -21.40 9.42
N LYS A 275 24.77 -21.12 8.20
CA LYS A 275 25.56 -21.05 6.96
C LYS A 275 26.20 -19.67 6.80
N ILE A 276 27.13 -19.33 7.70
CA ILE A 276 27.70 -17.98 7.82
C ILE A 276 28.45 -17.54 6.55
N ASP A 277 29.16 -18.44 5.88
CA ASP A 277 29.87 -18.10 4.64
C ASP A 277 28.93 -17.78 3.47
N ASP A 278 27.84 -18.54 3.33
CA ASP A 278 26.81 -18.27 2.34
C ASP A 278 26.09 -16.95 2.61
N PHE A 279 25.77 -16.69 3.88
CA PHE A 279 25.22 -15.43 4.35
C PHE A 279 26.12 -14.25 3.96
N LYS A 280 27.40 -14.26 4.33
CA LYS A 280 28.36 -13.18 4.02
C LYS A 280 28.50 -12.96 2.51
N ARG A 281 28.62 -14.04 1.73
CA ARG A 281 28.72 -13.96 0.25
C ARG A 281 27.45 -13.41 -0.39
N ARG A 282 26.26 -13.76 0.13
CA ARG A 282 24.99 -13.25 -0.39
C ARG A 282 24.77 -11.80 0.02
N LEU A 283 24.96 -11.45 1.28
CA LEU A 283 24.80 -10.09 1.81
C LEU A 283 25.62 -9.08 1.00
N LYS A 284 26.89 -9.41 0.70
CA LYS A 284 27.76 -8.58 -0.16
C LYS A 284 27.18 -8.35 -1.56
N ARG A 285 26.51 -9.35 -2.15
CA ARG A 285 25.88 -9.22 -3.48
C ARG A 285 24.60 -8.38 -3.42
N VAL A 286 23.77 -8.59 -2.40
CA VAL A 286 22.50 -7.88 -2.23
C VAL A 286 22.75 -6.39 -1.91
N LEU A 287 23.72 -6.07 -1.06
CA LEU A 287 24.11 -4.68 -0.74
C LEU A 287 24.61 -3.87 -1.95
N ARG A 288 25.17 -4.52 -2.97
CA ARG A 288 25.54 -3.83 -4.22
C ARG A 288 24.31 -3.34 -4.99
N ARG A 289 23.18 -4.06 -4.86
CA ARG A 289 21.91 -3.72 -5.52
C ARG A 289 21.06 -2.79 -4.66
N PHE A 290 21.09 -2.97 -3.33
CA PHE A 290 20.29 -2.21 -2.37
C PHE A 290 21.18 -1.60 -1.28
N PRO A 291 22.03 -0.61 -1.62
CA PRO A 291 23.04 -0.09 -0.70
C PRO A 291 22.45 0.68 0.50
N TYR A 292 21.21 1.16 0.41
CA TYR A 292 20.57 1.98 1.45
C TYR A 292 19.46 1.23 2.21
N GLU A 293 19.24 -0.06 1.94
CA GLU A 293 18.20 -0.82 2.60
C GLU A 293 18.53 -1.03 4.08
N LYS A 294 17.63 -0.60 4.97
CA LYS A 294 17.88 -0.52 6.41
C LYS A 294 18.17 -1.89 7.01
N ASP A 295 17.37 -2.88 6.68
CA ASP A 295 17.49 -4.24 7.21
C ASP A 295 18.83 -4.88 6.79
N LEU A 296 19.30 -4.59 5.57
CA LEU A 296 20.61 -5.06 5.12
C LEU A 296 21.75 -4.37 5.86
N GLN A 297 21.61 -3.08 6.19
CA GLN A 297 22.60 -2.35 6.98
C GLN A 297 22.66 -2.88 8.43
N GLU A 298 21.54 -3.34 8.98
CA GLU A 298 21.52 -4.02 10.27
C GLU A 298 22.29 -5.34 10.22
N PHE A 299 22.09 -6.17 9.18
CA PHE A 299 22.89 -7.39 8.98
C PHE A 299 24.39 -7.15 8.91
N VAL A 300 24.84 -6.03 8.34
CA VAL A 300 26.27 -5.67 8.32
C VAL A 300 26.82 -5.50 9.73
N LYS A 301 26.06 -4.85 10.64
CA LYS A 301 26.47 -4.64 12.04
C LYS A 301 26.65 -5.95 12.78
N PHE A 302 25.76 -6.93 12.54
CA PHE A 302 25.85 -8.27 13.13
C PHE A 302 26.97 -9.14 12.53
N SER A 303 27.42 -8.83 11.30
CA SER A 303 28.40 -9.65 10.58
C SER A 303 29.87 -9.32 10.87
N LYS A 304 30.12 -8.24 11.62
CA LYS A 304 31.45 -7.80 12.09
C LYS A 304 31.78 -8.47 13.42
#